data_AF-A0A382HJD5-F1
#
_entry.id   AF-A0A382HJD5-F1
#
_cell.length_a   1.000
_cell.length_b   1.000
_cell.length_c   1.000
_cell.angle_alpha   90.00
_cell.angle_beta   90.00
_cell.angle_gamma   90.00
#
_symmetry.space_group_name_H-M   'P 1'
#
loop_
_entity.id
_entity.type
_entity.pdbx_description
1 polymer ?
#
loop_
_entity_poly.entity_id
_entity_poly.type
_entity_poly.pdbx_seq_one_letter_code
_entity_poly.pdbx_strand_id
1 'polypeptide(L)'
;MAQTVKLKRSSVAKKVPTASDLELGELAMNTVDGKVYFEKNDGSPSVQTILTTDSQTTGSVDLTGAVTASYFKGDGSAISGVTAEDPNSVVFSIVFGG
;
A
#
# COMPACT_ATOMS: atom_id res chain seq x y z
N MET A 1 -5.39 13.04 -32.36
CA MET A 1 -4.17 13.72 -31.89
C MET A 1 -3.25 12.68 -31.27
N ALA A 2 -1.93 12.88 -31.28
CA ALA A 2 -0.99 11.96 -30.65
C ALA A 2 -0.37 12.62 -29.41
N GLN A 3 -0.33 11.90 -28.29
CA GLN A 3 0.42 12.30 -27.10
C GLN A 3 1.75 11.54 -27.06
N THR A 4 2.82 12.23 -26.67
CA THR A 4 4.16 11.66 -26.51
C THR A 4 4.51 11.65 -25.03
N VAL A 5 4.51 10.47 -24.41
CA VAL A 5 4.98 10.30 -23.03
C VAL A 5 6.51 10.31 -23.04
N LYS A 6 7.13 11.27 -22.35
CA LYS A 6 8.59 11.28 -22.13
C LYS A 6 8.92 10.30 -21.00
N LEU A 7 9.93 9.45 -21.21
CA LEU A 7 10.37 8.46 -20.23
C LEU A 7 11.82 8.72 -19.79
N LYS A 8 12.03 9.12 -18.54
CA LYS A 8 13.36 9.20 -17.93
C LYS A 8 13.74 7.84 -17.37
N ARG A 9 15.02 7.45 -17.48
CA ARG A 9 15.48 6.09 -17.15
C ARG A 9 16.74 6.14 -16.29
N SER A 10 16.69 5.54 -15.10
CA SER A 10 17.85 5.41 -14.21
C SER A 10 18.38 3.98 -14.22
N SER A 11 19.66 3.83 -14.59
CA SER A 11 20.47 2.63 -14.38
C SER A 11 21.22 2.63 -13.04
N VAL A 12 20.96 3.61 -12.16
CA VAL A 12 21.57 3.72 -10.84
C VAL A 12 20.62 3.14 -9.80
N ALA A 13 21.05 2.09 -9.09
CA ALA A 13 20.25 1.43 -8.05
C ALA A 13 19.81 2.40 -6.93
N LYS A 14 18.60 2.22 -6.39
CA LYS A 14 17.97 3.07 -5.35
C LYS A 14 17.86 4.56 -5.68
N LYS A 15 18.21 5.00 -6.90
CA LYS A 15 18.01 6.39 -7.35
C LYS A 15 16.51 6.62 -7.57
N VAL A 16 15.88 7.15 -6.53
CA VAL A 16 14.61 7.87 -6.63
C VAL A 16 14.89 9.21 -7.33
N PRO A 17 14.12 9.61 -8.36
CA PRO A 17 14.21 10.96 -8.90
C PRO A 17 13.73 11.97 -7.85
N THR A 18 14.28 13.17 -7.84
CA THR A 18 13.73 14.32 -7.13
C THR A 18 12.56 14.91 -7.93
N ALA A 19 11.73 15.76 -7.33
CA ALA A 19 10.66 16.43 -8.08
C ALA A 19 11.23 17.33 -9.20
N SER A 20 12.48 17.79 -9.04
CA SER A 20 13.25 18.54 -10.04
C SER A 20 13.83 17.67 -11.17
N ASP A 21 13.88 16.34 -11.01
CA ASP A 21 14.34 15.41 -12.05
C ASP A 21 13.23 15.10 -13.09
N LEU A 22 12.02 15.65 -12.96
CA LEU A 22 10.80 15.30 -13.72
C LEU A 22 10.01 16.54 -14.21
N GLU A 23 8.97 16.32 -15.01
CA GLU A 23 7.88 17.29 -15.26
C GLU A 23 6.52 16.59 -15.10
N LEU A 24 5.46 17.38 -14.93
CA LEU A 24 4.07 16.90 -15.00
C LEU A 24 3.76 16.18 -16.32
N GLY A 25 3.45 14.89 -16.23
CA GLY A 25 3.18 14.02 -17.37
C GLY A 25 4.41 13.23 -17.87
N GLU A 26 5.59 13.45 -17.30
CA GLU A 26 6.72 12.53 -17.46
C GLU A 26 6.61 11.33 -16.51
N LEU A 27 7.17 10.21 -16.94
CA LEU A 27 7.39 9.04 -16.08
C LEU A 27 8.89 8.77 -15.98
N ALA A 28 9.39 8.60 -14.77
CA ALA A 28 10.72 8.06 -14.53
C ALA A 28 10.62 6.56 -14.21
N MET A 29 11.48 5.77 -14.84
CA MET A 29 11.65 4.35 -14.55
C MET A 29 13.05 4.15 -13.98
N ASN A 30 13.16 3.65 -12.76
CA ASN A 30 14.42 3.05 -12.35
C ASN A 30 14.48 1.63 -12.92
N THR A 31 15.34 1.40 -13.91
CA THR A 31 15.45 0.10 -14.59
C THR A 31 16.18 -0.95 -13.76
N VAL A 32 16.76 -0.57 -12.62
CA VAL A 32 17.35 -1.49 -11.63
C VAL A 32 16.34 -1.86 -10.55
N ASP A 33 15.62 -0.86 -10.00
CA ASP A 33 14.65 -1.09 -8.92
C ASP A 33 13.27 -1.55 -9.43
N GLY A 34 13.02 -1.50 -10.74
CA GLY A 34 11.72 -1.78 -11.37
C GLY A 34 10.63 -0.71 -11.15
N LYS A 35 10.91 0.29 -10.32
CA LYS A 35 9.93 1.29 -9.86
C LYS A 35 9.64 2.35 -10.91
N VAL A 36 8.35 2.60 -11.12
CA VAL A 36 7.83 3.73 -11.90
C VAL A 36 7.48 4.87 -10.95
N TYR A 37 8.07 6.02 -11.23
CA TYR A 37 7.89 7.27 -10.51
C TYR A 37 7.25 8.31 -11.44
N PHE A 38 6.47 9.21 -10.86
CA PHE A 38 5.91 10.37 -11.54
C PHE A 38 5.95 11.59 -10.63
N GLU A 39 6.02 12.79 -11.21
CA GLU A 39 5.78 14.01 -10.44
C GLU A 39 4.27 14.13 -10.19
N LYS A 40 3.89 14.29 -8.92
CA LYS A 40 2.59 14.83 -8.53
C LYS A 40 2.80 16.26 -8.05
N ASN A 41 2.02 17.17 -8.61
CA ASN A 41 2.00 18.57 -8.22
C ASN A 41 0.55 19.02 -8.08
N ASP A 42 0.27 19.69 -6.98
CA ASP A 42 -1.07 20.09 -6.52
C ASP A 42 -1.05 21.47 -5.83
N GLY A 43 0.08 22.18 -5.95
CA GLY A 43 0.48 23.27 -5.06
C GLY A 43 1.89 23.05 -4.51
N SER A 44 2.35 21.79 -4.39
CA SER A 44 3.76 21.47 -4.09
C SER A 44 4.28 20.29 -4.95
N PRO A 45 5.46 20.41 -5.60
CA PRO A 45 6.07 19.31 -6.34
C PRO A 45 6.47 18.13 -5.42
N SER A 46 6.09 16.92 -5.79
CA SER A 46 6.41 15.69 -5.04
C SER A 46 6.62 14.51 -5.98
N VAL A 47 7.51 13.58 -5.63
CA VAL A 47 7.71 12.35 -6.40
C VAL A 47 6.93 11.22 -5.78
N GLN A 48 6.05 10.63 -6.58
CA GLN A 48 5.17 9.55 -6.20
C GLN A 48 5.61 8.27 -6.91
N THR A 49 5.42 7.11 -6.27
CA THR A 49 5.77 5.80 -6.82
C THR A 49 4.50 5.01 -7.07
N ILE A 50 4.35 4.41 -8.25
CA ILE A 50 3.19 3.57 -8.59
C ILE A 50 3.50 2.14 -8.11
N LEU A 51 2.83 1.71 -7.03
CA LEU A 51 2.99 0.40 -6.34
C LEU A 51 4.43 0.17 -5.80
N THR A 52 4.68 0.40 -4.50
CA THR A 52 6.01 0.80 -4.01
C THR A 52 6.89 -0.27 -3.33
N THR A 53 6.54 -1.14 -2.36
CA THR A 53 5.84 -0.99 -1.05
C THR A 53 4.43 -0.40 -0.99
N ASP A 54 3.55 -0.96 -0.17
CA ASP A 54 2.10 -0.81 -0.33
C ASP A 54 1.68 -0.99 -1.79
N SER A 55 2.29 -2.00 -2.42
CA SER A 55 1.88 -2.53 -3.70
C SER A 55 0.57 -3.30 -3.56
N GLN A 56 -0.03 -3.66 -4.69
CA GLN A 56 -1.42 -4.08 -4.81
C GLN A 56 -1.51 -5.36 -5.65
N THR A 57 -2.57 -6.14 -5.46
CA THR A 57 -2.86 -7.34 -6.26
C THR A 57 -4.36 -7.44 -6.57
N THR A 58 -4.71 -8.20 -7.60
CA THR A 58 -6.07 -8.71 -7.84
C THR A 58 -6.04 -10.24 -7.84
N GLY A 59 -7.16 -10.86 -7.46
CA GLY A 59 -7.16 -12.24 -6.96
C GLY A 59 -6.89 -12.28 -5.46
N SER A 60 -6.42 -13.42 -4.93
CA SER A 60 -6.11 -13.56 -3.50
C SER A 60 -4.88 -12.75 -3.10
N VAL A 61 -5.00 -11.92 -2.07
CA VAL A 61 -3.87 -11.24 -1.42
C VAL A 61 -3.51 -12.04 -0.17
N ASP A 62 -2.36 -12.71 -0.18
CA ASP A 62 -1.80 -13.40 0.98
C ASP A 62 -0.79 -12.49 1.69
N LEU A 63 -0.88 -12.38 3.02
CA LEU A 63 -0.10 -11.45 3.85
C LEU A 63 0.46 -12.20 5.07
N THR A 64 1.78 -12.37 5.14
CA THR A 64 2.42 -13.11 6.24
C THR A 64 2.72 -12.23 7.45
N GLY A 65 2.08 -12.53 8.59
CA GLY A 65 2.45 -11.98 9.89
C GLY A 65 1.66 -10.72 10.30
N ALA A 66 2.36 -9.71 10.80
CA ALA A 66 1.75 -8.57 11.45
C ALA A 66 1.09 -7.60 10.46
N VAL A 67 -0.25 -7.59 10.42
CA VAL A 67 -1.05 -6.56 9.75
C VAL A 67 -1.62 -5.62 10.81
N THR A 68 -0.93 -4.50 11.05
CA THR A 68 -1.57 -3.35 11.69
C THR A 68 -2.53 -2.72 10.68
N ALA A 69 -3.78 -3.16 10.70
CA ALA A 69 -4.90 -2.49 10.07
C ALA A 69 -5.86 -1.97 11.14
N SER A 70 -6.73 -1.02 10.76
CA SER A 70 -7.77 -0.53 11.67
C SER A 70 -8.92 -1.53 11.87
N TYR A 71 -9.03 -2.56 11.02
CA TYR A 71 -10.07 -3.61 11.04
C TYR A 71 -9.76 -4.71 10.00
N PHE A 72 -10.57 -5.77 9.96
CA PHE A 72 -10.66 -6.77 8.87
C PHE A 72 -12.09 -6.83 8.31
N LYS A 73 -12.28 -7.36 7.09
CA LYS A 73 -13.61 -7.50 6.47
C LYS A 73 -13.65 -8.67 5.47
N GLY A 74 -14.60 -9.59 5.65
CA GLY A 74 -14.75 -10.84 4.89
C GLY A 74 -15.59 -11.85 5.68
N ASP A 75 -15.48 -13.13 5.37
CA ASP A 75 -15.81 -14.19 6.34
C ASP A 75 -14.68 -14.27 7.39
N GLY A 76 -15.05 -14.47 8.65
CA GLY A 76 -14.13 -14.55 9.79
C GLY A 76 -14.36 -15.78 10.68
N SER A 77 -15.19 -16.73 10.26
CA SER A 77 -15.67 -17.89 11.04
C SER A 77 -14.56 -18.86 11.52
N ALA A 78 -13.34 -18.75 10.99
CA ALA A 78 -12.19 -19.59 11.35
C ALA A 78 -11.11 -18.87 12.21
N ILE A 79 -11.31 -17.60 12.61
CA ILE A 79 -10.36 -16.87 13.46
C ILE A 79 -10.37 -17.45 14.89
N SER A 80 -9.19 -17.64 15.49
CA SER A 80 -9.04 -18.28 16.80
C SER A 80 -7.82 -17.76 17.58
N GLY A 81 -7.71 -18.13 18.87
CA GLY A 81 -6.50 -17.91 19.68
C GLY A 81 -6.34 -16.52 20.34
N VAL A 82 -7.41 -15.73 20.46
CA VAL A 82 -7.35 -14.36 21.01
C VAL A 82 -7.09 -14.37 22.53
N THR A 83 -5.89 -13.97 22.94
CA THR A 83 -5.53 -13.74 24.35
C THR A 83 -5.87 -12.30 24.78
N ALA A 84 -6.82 -12.14 25.70
CA ALA A 84 -7.12 -10.85 26.30
C ALA A 84 -6.23 -10.59 27.53
N GLU A 85 -5.49 -9.48 27.52
CA GLU A 85 -4.84 -8.91 28.72
C GLU A 85 -5.79 -7.94 29.46
N ASP A 86 -6.90 -7.54 28.82
CA ASP A 86 -7.90 -6.61 29.36
C ASP A 86 -9.10 -7.40 29.96
N PRO A 87 -9.31 -7.36 31.30
CA PRO A 87 -10.15 -8.34 32.00
C PRO A 87 -11.67 -8.18 31.81
N ASN A 88 -12.13 -7.18 31.05
CA ASN A 88 -13.55 -6.79 30.99
C ASN A 88 -14.31 -7.23 29.72
N SER A 89 -13.77 -8.17 28.94
CA SER A 89 -14.38 -8.62 27.67
C SER A 89 -15.63 -9.51 27.88
N VAL A 90 -16.82 -8.90 27.88
CA VAL A 90 -18.12 -9.59 28.02
C VAL A 90 -18.62 -10.16 26.69
N VAL A 91 -18.61 -11.49 26.56
CA VAL A 91 -19.24 -12.22 25.44
C VAL A 91 -20.71 -12.51 25.77
N PHE A 92 -21.63 -11.94 25.00
CA PHE A 92 -23.07 -11.94 25.30
C PHE A 92 -23.80 -13.25 24.92
N SER A 93 -23.84 -14.22 25.84
CA SER A 93 -24.94 -15.19 25.92
C SER A 93 -24.97 -15.98 27.25
N ILE A 94 -25.57 -15.40 28.29
CA ILE A 94 -26.02 -16.15 29.48
C ILE A 94 -27.52 -15.94 29.65
N VAL A 95 -28.27 -17.05 29.67
CA VAL A 95 -29.66 -17.12 30.10
C VAL A 95 -29.77 -18.26 31.11
N PHE A 96 -30.08 -17.92 32.36
CA PHE A 96 -30.54 -18.88 33.35
C PHE A 96 -31.92 -18.42 33.82
N GLY A 97 -32.93 -19.25 33.61
CA GLY A 97 -34.29 -19.06 34.10
C GLY A 97 -34.62 -20.10 35.15
N GLY A 98 -35.28 -19.67 36.21
CA GLY A 98 -35.85 -20.46 37.30
C GLY A 98 -36.90 -19.62 38.02
#